data_AF-A0A947FVZ0-F1
#
_entry.id   AF-A0A947FVZ0-F1
#
_cell.length_a   1.000
_cell.length_b   1.000
_cell.length_c   1.000
_cell.angle_alpha   90.00
_cell.angle_beta   90.00
_cell.angle_gamma   90.00
#
_symmetry.space_group_name_H-M   'P 1'
#
loop_
_entity.id
_entity.type
_entity.pdbx_description
1 polymer ?
#
loop_
_entity_poly.entity_id
_entity_poly.type
_entity_poly.pdbx_seq_one_letter_code
_entity_poly.pdbx_strand_id
1 'polypeptide(L)' 'ERLIQLLGDTAIAELLLAQADRHPERADVLERHLERAEPRARYLLDQITSTGHRLLEKLSPVATEATSQAAE' A
#
# COMPACT_ATOMS: atom_id res chain seq x y z
N GLU A 1 -6.31 -4.90 3.86
CA GLU A 1 -5.30 -3.90 4.31
C GLU A 1 -4.46 -3.42 3.13
N ARG A 2 -4.00 -2.16 3.12
CA ARG A 2 -3.27 -1.56 1.98
C ARG A 2 -1.78 -1.92 1.95
N LEU A 3 -1.11 -1.91 3.11
CA LEU A 3 0.29 -2.29 3.22
C LEU A 3 0.52 -3.76 2.81
N ILE A 4 -0.36 -4.67 3.25
CA ILE A 4 -0.29 -6.08 2.86
C ILE A 4 -0.39 -6.26 1.34
N GLN A 5 -1.21 -5.46 0.64
CA GLN A 5 -1.29 -5.52 -0.82
C GLN A 5 0.03 -5.11 -1.46
N LEU A 6 0.66 -4.05 -0.96
CA LEU A 6 1.97 -3.58 -1.43
C LEU A 6 3.04 -4.65 -1.25
N LEU A 7 3.09 -5.27 -0.06
CA LEU A 7 4.03 -6.36 0.25
C LEU A 7 3.77 -7.61 -0.60
N GLY A 8 2.50 -7.91 -0.89
CA GLY A 8 2.12 -9.00 -1.78
C GLY A 8 2.64 -8.80 -3.21
N ASP A 9 2.49 -7.59 -3.75
CA ASP A 9 3.04 -7.24 -5.07
C ASP A 9 4.58 -7.36 -5.09
N THR A 10 5.26 -6.89 -4.03
CA THR A 10 6.72 -7.06 -3.90
C THR A 10 7.13 -8.53 -3.89
N ALA A 11 6.48 -9.37 -3.08
CA ALA A 11 6.80 -10.79 -3.00
C ALA A 11 6.58 -11.52 -4.34
N ILE A 12 5.53 -11.16 -5.09
CA ILE A 12 5.29 -11.71 -6.44
C ILE A 12 6.40 -11.28 -7.40
N ALA A 13 6.78 -10.00 -7.40
CA ALA A 13 7.84 -9.48 -8.26
C ALA A 13 9.20 -10.16 -8.00
N GLU A 14 9.56 -10.38 -6.74
CA GLU A 14 10.79 -11.09 -6.35
C GLU A 14 10.80 -12.54 -6.86
N LEU A 15 9.67 -13.24 -6.76
CA LEU A 15 9.55 -14.60 -7.29
C LEU A 15 9.66 -14.63 -8.82
N LEU A 16 9.03 -13.68 -9.51
CA LEU A 16 9.11 -13.57 -10.97
C LEU A 16 10.52 -13.19 -11.44
N LEU A 17 11.24 -12.36 -10.69
CA LEU A 17 12.64 -12.03 -10.94
C LEU A 17 13.53 -13.27 -10.82
N ALA A 18 13.41 -14.02 -9.73
CA ALA A 18 14.15 -15.26 -9.55
C ALA A 18 13.84 -16.30 -10.66
N GLN A 19 12.63 -16.28 -11.22
CA GLN A 19 12.27 -17.11 -12.38
C GLN A 19 12.90 -16.60 -13.67
N ALA A 20 12.85 -15.29 -13.95
CA ALA A 20 13.43 -14.69 -15.14
C ALA A 20 14.96 -14.86 -15.17
N ASP A 21 15.64 -14.79 -14.01
CA ASP A 21 17.08 -15.04 -13.90
C ASP A 21 17.46 -16.47 -14.29
N ARG A 22 16.60 -17.45 -13.96
CA ARG A 22 16.82 -18.88 -14.29
C ARG A 22 16.32 -19.24 -15.70
N HIS A 23 15.30 -18.53 -16.17
CA HIS A 23 14.58 -18.78 -17.41
C HIS A 23 14.37 -17.44 -18.15
N PRO A 24 15.40 -16.95 -18.87
CA PRO A 24 15.35 -15.64 -19.52
C PRO A 24 14.18 -15.49 -20.50
N GLU A 25 13.70 -16.59 -21.08
CA GLU A 25 12.53 -16.61 -21.96
C GLU A 25 11.22 -16.20 -21.27
N ARG A 26 11.20 -16.12 -19.92
CA ARG A 26 10.04 -15.70 -19.11
C ARG A 26 10.13 -14.25 -18.62
N ALA A 27 11.15 -13.49 -19.02
CA ALA A 27 11.35 -12.12 -18.57
C ALA A 27 10.14 -11.21 -18.86
N ASP A 28 9.42 -11.46 -19.95
CA ASP A 28 8.22 -10.72 -20.34
C ASP A 28 7.09 -10.80 -19.29
N VAL A 29 7.00 -11.91 -18.55
CA VAL A 29 6.02 -12.09 -17.47
C VAL A 29 6.33 -11.15 -16.32
N LEU A 30 7.61 -11.01 -15.94
CA LEU A 30 8.04 -10.07 -14.91
C LEU A 30 7.78 -8.63 -15.36
N GLU A 31 8.18 -8.26 -16.57
CA GLU A 31 7.99 -6.91 -17.10
C GLU A 31 6.52 -6.50 -17.07
N ARG A 32 5.62 -7.34 -17.61
CA ARG A 32 4.18 -7.09 -17.60
C ARG A 32 3.58 -7.06 -16.20
N HIS A 33 4.17 -7.75 -15.23
CA HIS A 33 3.75 -7.65 -13.84
C HIS A 33 4.15 -6.28 -13.27
N LEU A 34 5.40 -5.88 -13.45
CA LEU A 34 5.94 -4.60 -12.96
C LEU A 34 5.19 -3.40 -13.54
N GLU A 35 4.89 -3.40 -14.84
CA GLU A 35 4.09 -2.35 -15.51
C GLU A 35 2.73 -2.12 -14.84
N ARG A 36 2.09 -3.17 -14.34
CA ARG A 36 0.79 -3.10 -13.65
C ARG A 36 0.91 -2.88 -12.15
N ALA A 37 2.00 -3.34 -11.55
CA ALA A 37 2.26 -3.22 -10.12
C ALA A 37 2.66 -1.79 -9.75
N GLU A 38 3.48 -1.13 -10.55
CA GLU A 38 3.97 0.23 -10.28
C GLU A 38 2.85 1.28 -10.06
N PRO A 39 1.87 1.47 -10.97
CA PRO A 39 0.81 2.45 -10.75
C PRO A 39 -0.02 2.14 -9.50
N ARG A 40 -0.22 0.84 -9.21
CA ARG A 40 -0.95 0.39 -8.01
C ARG A 40 -0.17 0.67 -6.74
N ALA A 41 1.13 0.40 -6.74
CA ALA A 41 2.02 0.65 -5.62
C ALA A 41 2.08 2.14 -5.28
N ARG A 42 2.16 3.02 -6.30
CA ARG A 42 2.10 4.47 -6.11
C ARG A 42 0.77 4.92 -5.49
N TYR A 43 -0.35 4.40 -6.00
CA TYR A 43 -1.67 4.70 -5.44
C TYR A 43 -1.81 4.22 -3.99
N LEU A 44 -1.38 2.99 -3.70
CA LEU A 44 -1.43 2.43 -2.35
C LEU A 44 -0.53 3.19 -1.39
N LEU A 45 0.67 3.58 -1.82
CA LEU A 45 1.58 4.42 -1.04
C LEU A 45 0.92 5.75 -0.70
N ASP A 46 0.38 6.46 -1.69
CA ASP A 46 -0.36 7.70 -1.45
C ASP A 46 -1.47 7.46 -0.42
N GLN A 47 -2.31 6.44 -0.63
CA GLN A 47 -3.38 6.14 0.31
C GLN A 47 -2.87 5.82 1.73
N ILE A 48 -1.71 5.19 1.87
CA ILE A 48 -1.12 4.88 3.19
C ILE A 48 -0.59 6.16 3.86
N THR A 49 0.05 7.06 3.11
CA THR A 49 0.71 8.24 3.69
C THR A 49 -0.19 9.46 3.78
N SER A 50 -1.21 9.57 2.93
CA SER A 50 -2.10 10.73 2.83
C SER A 50 -3.46 10.50 3.47
N THR A 51 -3.84 9.25 3.75
CA THR A 51 -5.09 8.94 4.45
C THR A 51 -4.83 8.45 5.87
N GLY A 52 -5.79 8.65 6.76
CA GLY A 52 -5.68 8.26 8.17
C GLY A 52 -5.44 9.45 9.10
N HIS A 53 -4.83 10.54 8.66
CA HIS A 53 -4.62 11.73 9.52
C HIS A 53 -5.93 12.25 10.10
N ARG A 54 -6.95 12.46 9.25
CA ARG A 54 -8.30 12.87 9.71
C ARG A 54 -8.96 11.88 10.67
N LEU A 55 -8.70 10.57 10.51
CA LEU A 55 -9.28 9.56 11.38
C LEU A 55 -8.54 9.52 12.73
N LEU A 56 -7.21 9.61 12.70
CA LEU A 56 -6.36 9.70 13.89
C LEU A 56 -6.65 10.98 14.68
N GLU A 57 -6.88 12.11 14.02
CA GLU A 57 -7.34 13.35 14.67
C GLU A 57 -8.69 13.14 15.37
N LYS A 58 -9.66 12.50 14.71
CA LYS A 58 -10.97 12.21 15.32
C LYS A 58 -10.89 11.24 16.49
N LEU A 59 -9.97 10.29 16.44
CA LEU A 59 -9.72 9.31 17.51
C LEU A 59 -8.75 9.85 18.57
N SER A 60 -8.21 11.06 18.39
CA SER A 60 -7.32 11.68 19.35
C SER A 60 -8.08 11.97 20.65
N PRO A 61 -7.44 11.79 21.83
CA PRO A 61 -8.05 12.13 23.11
C PRO A 61 -8.52 13.60 23.15
N VAL A 62 -7.82 14.51 22.48
CA VAL A 62 -8.19 15.93 22.40
C VAL A 62 -9.54 16.14 21.67
N ALA A 63 -9.78 15.42 20.57
CA ALA A 63 -11.05 15.46 19.86
C ALA A 63 -12.17 14.80 20.67
N THR A 64 -11.83 13.78 21.45
CA THR A 64 -12.77 13.06 22.33
C THR A 64 -13.26 13.95 23.47
N GLU A 65 -12.36 14.67 24.14
CA GLU A 65 -12.70 15.64 25.21
C GLU A 65 -13.49 16.84 24.68
N ALA A 66 -13.14 17.39 23.51
CA ALA A 66 -13.88 18.48 22.89
C ALA A 66 -15.32 18.07 22.52
N THR A 67 -15.54 16.80 22.14
CA THR A 67 -16.87 16.28 21.82
C THR A 67 -17.71 16.02 23.08
N SER A 68 -17.10 15.62 24.20
CA SER A 68 -17.83 15.44 25.47
C SER A 68 -18.23 16.78 26.09
N GLN A 69 -17.37 17.80 26.02
CA GLN A 69 -17.67 19.15 26.52
C GLN A 69 -18.75 19.88 25.70
N ALA A 70 -18.87 19.60 24.40
CA ALA A 70 -19.91 20.18 23.56
C ALA A 70 -21.28 19.50 23.72
N ALA A 71 -21.34 18.36 24.42
CA ALA A 71 -22.56 17.59 24.66
C ALA A 71 -23.15 17.81 26.08
N GLU A 72 -22.44 18.56 26.95
CA GLU A 72 -22.93 19.09 28.23
C GLU A 72 -23.50 20.51 28.07
#